data_AF-A0A4Y2BB05-F1
#
_entry.id   AF-A0A4Y2BB05-F1
#
_cell.length_a   1.000
_cell.length_b   1.000
_cell.length_c   1.000
_cell.angle_alpha   90.00
_cell.angle_beta   90.00
_cell.angle_gamma   90.00
#
_symmetry.space_group_name_H-M   'P 1'
#
loop_
_entity.id
_entity.type
_entity.pdbx_description
1 polymer ?
#
loop_
_entity_poly.entity_id
_entity_poly.type
_entity_poly.pdbx_seq_one_letter_code
_entity_poly.pdbx_strand_id
1 'polypeptide(L)'
;MGQDWGCRPVGFIRKVLRHLDRKTVRMAIGLEHLMRYQREGNYFLFRIIIDDKTWVHNFTPETKSASMTWKYPRSPVTNKSKVSHSAGKVMLRVFWDAKGIVLIDFLTSGTINNARYCDTLTKLKSTILRPRPGLLS
;
A
#
# COMPACT_ATOMS: atom_id res chain seq x y z
N MET A 1 -7.52 9.21 21.85
CA MET A 1 -6.12 8.77 21.63
C MET A 1 -6.04 8.12 20.27
N GLY A 2 -5.75 8.90 19.22
CA GLY A 2 -5.56 8.36 17.86
C GLY A 2 -4.11 7.95 17.69
N GLN A 3 -3.84 6.68 17.40
CA GLN A 3 -2.51 6.25 16.99
C GLN A 3 -2.34 6.61 15.51
N ASP A 4 -1.49 7.61 15.27
CA ASP A 4 -1.07 8.01 13.93
C ASP A 4 -0.10 6.96 13.39
N TRP A 5 -0.60 6.10 12.49
CA TRP A 5 0.22 5.15 11.74
C TRP A 5 0.95 5.90 10.63
N GLY A 6 2.00 6.63 11.01
CA GLY A 6 2.77 7.50 10.13
C GLY A 6 3.48 6.76 9.00
N CYS A 7 2.74 6.38 7.96
CA CYS A 7 3.28 6.07 6.64
C CYS A 7 3.68 7.40 5.99
N ARG A 8 4.90 7.89 6.25
CA ARG A 8 5.42 9.04 5.50
C ARG A 8 5.52 8.67 4.01
N PRO A 9 4.84 9.39 3.10
CA PRO A 9 4.93 9.09 1.68
C PRO A 9 6.37 9.28 1.22
N VAL A 10 6.94 8.24 0.60
CA VAL A 10 8.19 8.36 -0.15
C VAL A 10 7.91 9.36 -1.28
N GLY A 11 8.68 10.44 -1.34
CA GLY A 11 8.40 11.60 -2.20
C GLY A 11 7.93 11.24 -3.61
N PHE A 12 6.85 11.88 -4.05
CA PHE A 12 6.26 11.64 -5.37
C PHE A 12 7.20 12.14 -6.46
N ILE A 13 8.02 11.25 -7.03
CA ILE A 13 8.85 11.58 -8.19
C ILE A 13 7.92 11.71 -9.39
N ARG A 14 7.76 12.93 -9.93
CA ARG A 14 7.01 13.17 -11.16
C ARG A 14 7.73 12.49 -12.33
N LYS A 15 7.24 11.32 -12.74
CA LYS A 15 7.73 10.63 -13.93
C LYS A 15 7.26 11.38 -15.18
N VAL A 16 8.16 12.12 -15.83
CA VAL A 16 7.88 12.77 -17.11
C VAL A 16 7.74 11.71 -18.20
N LEU A 17 6.55 11.63 -18.81
CA LEU A 17 6.29 10.75 -19.95
C LEU A 17 6.87 11.39 -21.22
N ARG A 18 8.10 11.01 -21.57
CA ARG A 18 8.84 11.60 -22.69
C ARG A 18 8.41 11.07 -24.07
N HIS A 19 7.76 9.91 -24.13
CA HIS A 19 7.29 9.32 -25.39
C HIS A 19 5.83 9.66 -25.64
N LEU A 20 5.54 10.21 -26.82
CA LEU A 20 4.19 10.59 -27.25
C LEU A 20 3.23 9.40 -27.16
N ASP A 21 3.69 8.21 -27.54
CA ASP A 21 2.91 6.96 -27.50
C ASP A 21 2.38 6.63 -26.09
N ARG A 22 3.16 6.89 -25.03
CA ARG A 22 2.69 6.66 -23.65
C ARG A 22 1.57 7.60 -23.24
N LYS A 23 1.53 8.83 -23.79
CA LYS A 23 0.44 9.77 -23.56
C LYS A 23 -0.78 9.37 -24.39
N THR A 24 -0.59 9.01 -25.65
CA THR A 24 -1.67 8.57 -26.55
C THR A 24 -2.39 7.35 -26.01
N VAL A 25 -1.65 6.32 -25.56
CA VAL A 25 -2.24 5.13 -24.93
C VAL A 25 -3.03 5.48 -23.67
N ARG A 26 -2.51 6.37 -22.82
CA ARG A 26 -3.23 6.82 -21.61
C ARG A 26 -4.51 7.56 -21.95
N MET A 27 -4.49 8.41 -22.98
CA MET A 27 -5.68 9.14 -23.43
C MET A 27 -6.72 8.20 -24.03
N ALA A 28 -6.31 7.24 -24.85
CA ALA A 28 -7.21 6.26 -25.46
C ALA A 28 -7.94 5.43 -24.39
N ILE A 29 -7.19 4.83 -23.45
CA ILE A 29 -7.77 4.05 -22.34
C ILE A 29 -8.64 4.93 -21.44
N GLY A 30 -8.21 6.17 -21.16
CA GLY A 30 -8.98 7.12 -20.37
C GLY A 30 -10.32 7.46 -21.01
N LEU A 31 -10.34 7.67 -22.33
CA LEU A 31 -11.55 7.95 -23.09
C LEU A 31 -12.50 6.74 -23.11
N GLU A 32 -11.96 5.54 -23.32
CA GLU A 32 -12.75 4.30 -23.30
C GLU A 32 -13.43 4.08 -21.95
N HIS A 33 -12.70 4.24 -20.84
CA HIS A 33 -13.28 4.16 -19.50
C HIS A 33 -14.32 5.24 -19.24
N LEU A 34 -14.11 6.46 -19.74
CA LEU A 34 -15.08 7.56 -19.61
C LEU A 34 -16.37 7.26 -20.36
N MET A 35 -16.28 6.78 -21.61
CA MET A 35 -17.45 6.37 -22.39
C MET A 35 -18.21 5.22 -21.72
N ARG A 36 -17.47 4.26 -21.15
CA ARG A 36 -18.08 3.16 -20.38
C ARG A 36 -18.80 3.68 -19.14
N TYR A 37 -18.20 4.61 -18.40
CA TYR A 37 -18.84 5.25 -17.26
C TYR A 37 -20.10 6.04 -17.66
N GLN A 38 -20.10 6.74 -18.80
CA GLN A 38 -21.29 7.43 -19.30
C GLN A 38 -22.45 6.47 -19.58
N ARG A 39 -22.16 5.25 -20.02
CA ARG A 39 -23.17 4.21 -20.31
C ARG A 39 -23.65 3.46 -19.07
N GLU A 40 -22.74 3.09 -18.18
CA GLU A 40 -23.01 2.18 -17.04
C GLU A 40 -23.13 2.92 -15.69
N GLY A 41 -22.72 4.19 -15.62
CA GLY A 41 -22.75 5.01 -14.41
C GLY A 41 -21.93 4.42 -13.26
N ASN A 42 -22.40 4.64 -12.04
CA ASN A 42 -21.75 4.14 -10.82
C ASN A 42 -21.65 2.61 -10.76
N TYR A 43 -22.49 1.89 -11.50
CA TYR A 43 -22.43 0.43 -11.55
C TYR A 43 -21.08 -0.08 -12.06
N PHE A 44 -20.49 0.60 -13.03
CA PHE A 44 -19.14 0.33 -13.50
C PHE A 44 -18.11 0.50 -12.37
N LEU A 45 -18.18 1.60 -11.63
CA LEU A 45 -17.23 1.89 -10.54
C LEU A 45 -17.35 0.87 -9.39
N PHE A 46 -18.57 0.46 -9.04
CA PHE A 46 -18.81 -0.51 -7.97
C PHE A 46 -18.29 -1.92 -8.28
N ARG A 47 -17.95 -2.21 -9.55
CA ARG A 47 -17.38 -3.48 -10.01
C ARG A 47 -15.85 -3.50 -10.04
N ILE A 48 -15.20 -2.35 -9.85
CA ILE A 48 -13.74 -2.26 -9.90
C ILE A 48 -13.15 -2.68 -8.55
N ILE A 49 -12.19 -3.60 -8.61
CA ILE A 49 -11.26 -3.87 -7.52
C ILE A 49 -9.92 -3.27 -7.89
N ILE A 50 -9.37 -2.49 -6.97
CA ILE A 50 -8.05 -1.89 -7.09
C ILE A 50 -7.08 -2.69 -6.22
N ASP A 51 -5.91 -2.99 -6.77
CA ASP A 51 -4.77 -3.57 -6.07
C ASP A 51 -3.64 -2.54 -6.07
N ASP A 52 -2.97 -2.35 -4.93
CA ASP A 52 -1.72 -1.63 -4.86
C ASP A 52 -0.73 -2.29 -3.89
N LYS A 53 0.56 -2.09 -4.17
CA LYS A 53 1.67 -2.66 -3.40
C LYS A 53 2.53 -1.53 -2.86
N THR A 54 2.52 -1.38 -1.55
CA THR A 54 3.35 -0.40 -0.87
C THR A 54 4.36 -1.08 0.05
N TRP A 55 5.45 -0.38 0.29
CA TRP A 55 6.49 -0.83 1.20
C TRP A 55 6.27 -0.21 2.57
N VAL A 56 6.10 -1.04 3.60
CA VAL A 56 5.90 -0.63 4.98
C VAL A 56 7.17 -0.92 5.76
N HIS A 57 7.65 0.09 6.49
CA HIS A 57 8.81 -0.03 7.35
C HIS A 57 8.35 -0.36 8.76
N ASN A 58 8.98 -1.37 9.38
CA ASN A 58 8.80 -1.62 10.79
C ASN A 58 9.36 -0.42 11.55
N PHE A 59 8.51 0.21 12.35
CA PHE A 59 8.93 1.28 13.23
C PHE A 59 8.98 0.72 14.64
N THR A 60 10.20 0.42 15.11
CA THR A 60 10.45 0.18 16.52
C THR A 60 10.92 1.50 17.09
N PRO A 61 10.06 2.31 17.74
CA PRO A 61 10.57 3.41 18.52
C PRO A 61 11.36 2.78 19.66
N GLU A 62 12.70 2.91 19.65
CA GLU A 62 13.43 2.79 20.90
C GLU A 62 12.74 3.75 21.88
N THR A 63 12.08 3.18 22.88
CA THR A 63 11.27 3.96 23.78
C THR A 63 12.22 4.86 24.56
N LYS A 64 11.88 6.15 24.70
CA LYS A 64 12.68 7.08 25.50
C LYS A 64 12.98 6.53 26.90
N SER A 65 12.08 5.69 27.45
CA SER A 65 12.28 4.96 28.71
C SER A 65 13.42 3.93 28.67
N ALA A 66 13.69 3.28 27.55
CA ALA A 66 14.80 2.32 27.39
C ALA A 66 16.18 3.01 27.28
N SER A 67 16.21 4.31 26.94
CA SER A 67 17.43 5.13 26.88
C SER A 67 17.63 6.01 28.13
N MET A 68 16.74 5.93 29.12
CA MET A 68 16.90 6.62 30.39
C MET A 68 17.84 5.84 31.30
N THR A 69 19.13 6.13 31.21
CA THR A 69 20.11 5.72 32.23
C THR A 69 20.27 6.85 33.24
N TRP A 70 20.08 6.58 34.53
CA TRP A 70 20.39 7.55 35.60
C TRP A 70 21.89 7.88 35.58
N LYS A 71 22.25 9.17 35.62
CA LYS A 71 23.65 9.64 35.55
C LYS A 71 23.94 10.72 36.58
N TYR A 72 25.20 10.79 36.99
CA TYR A 72 25.73 11.83 37.87
C TYR A 72 25.86 13.18 37.15
N PRO A 73 25.75 14.33 37.84
CA PRO A 73 25.77 15.67 37.24
C PRO A 73 27.03 16.03 36.43
N ARG A 74 28.16 15.35 36.68
CA ARG A 74 29.45 15.59 36.00
C ARG A 74 29.71 14.64 34.82
N SER A 75 28.71 13.86 34.41
CA SER A 75 28.86 12.89 33.31
C SER A 75 28.86 13.60 31.95
N PRO A 76 29.66 13.15 30.96
CA PRO A 76 29.58 13.67 29.59
C PRO A 76 28.19 13.41 28.98
N VAL A 77 27.71 14.37 28.19
CA VAL A 77 26.39 14.32 27.53
C VAL A 77 26.37 13.12 26.57
N THR A 78 25.47 12.17 26.81
CA THR A 78 25.24 11.09 25.85
C THR A 78 24.46 11.62 24.65
N ASN A 79 24.98 11.36 23.46
CA ASN A 79 24.22 11.50 22.23
C ASN A 79 22.94 10.67 22.35
N LYS A 80 21.77 11.32 22.27
CA LYS A 80 20.49 10.62 22.18
C LYS A 80 20.56 9.70 20.96
N SER A 81 20.21 8.42 21.12
CA SER A 81 20.12 7.52 19.97
C SER A 81 19.16 8.16 18.97
N LYS A 82 19.65 8.40 17.75
CA LYS A 82 18.80 8.85 16.66
C LYS A 82 17.82 7.70 16.41
N VAL A 83 16.53 8.01 16.36
CA VAL A 83 15.49 7.05 15.97
C VAL A 83 15.88 6.49 14.60
N SER A 84 16.41 5.27 14.61
CA SER A 84 16.75 4.55 13.39
C SER A 84 15.49 3.85 12.90
N HIS A 85 15.16 4.00 11.61
CA HIS A 85 14.16 3.14 11.01
C HIS A 85 14.63 1.69 11.17
N SER A 86 13.83 0.83 11.81
CA SER A 86 14.25 -0.56 11.99
C SER A 86 14.45 -1.22 10.61
N ALA A 87 15.43 -2.12 10.51
CA ALA A 87 15.85 -2.74 9.25
C ALA A 87 14.77 -3.64 8.60
N GLY A 88 13.64 -3.88 9.28
CA GLY A 88 12.53 -4.68 8.76
C GLY A 88 11.69 -3.88 7.77
N LYS A 89 11.64 -4.33 6.51
CA LYS A 89 10.77 -3.79 5.47
C LYS A 89 9.85 -4.89 4.97
N VAL A 90 8.54 -4.68 5.08
CA VAL A 90 7.50 -5.62 4.62
C VAL A 90 6.79 -5.01 3.43
N MET A 91 6.53 -5.81 2.39
CA MET A 91 5.68 -5.35 1.29
C MET A 91 4.22 -5.63 1.63
N LEU A 92 3.42 -4.58 1.72
CA LEU A 92 1.99 -4.63 1.92
C LEU A 92 1.29 -4.62 0.56
N ARG A 93 0.40 -5.58 0.34
CA ARG A 93 -0.54 -5.58 -0.78
C ARG A 93 -1.96 -5.39 -0.26
N VAL A 94 -2.69 -4.45 -0.83
CA VAL A 94 -4.05 -4.14 -0.42
C VAL A 94 -4.95 -4.22 -1.64
N PHE A 95 -6.02 -5.02 -1.52
CA PHE A 95 -7.13 -5.04 -2.46
C PHE A 95 -8.31 -4.33 -1.83
N TRP A 96 -8.90 -3.38 -2.55
CA TRP A 96 -10.10 -2.69 -2.09
C TRP A 96 -11.02 -2.37 -3.25
N ASP A 97 -12.28 -2.13 -2.91
CA ASP A 97 -13.29 -1.65 -3.84
C ASP A 97 -14.08 -0.50 -3.20
N ALA A 98 -15.13 -0.06 -3.87
CA ALA A 98 -15.96 1.04 -3.43
C ALA A 98 -16.66 0.84 -2.05
N LYS A 99 -16.75 -0.38 -1.50
CA LYS A 99 -17.29 -0.59 -0.13
C LYS A 99 -16.20 -0.72 0.93
N GLY A 100 -14.93 -0.91 0.53
CA GLY A 100 -13.80 -0.95 1.45
C GLY A 100 -12.76 -2.02 1.10
N ILE A 101 -11.93 -2.34 2.08
CA ILE A 101 -10.83 -3.29 1.93
C ILE A 101 -11.38 -4.72 1.80
N VAL A 102 -10.91 -5.43 0.79
CA VAL A 102 -11.30 -6.83 0.48
C VAL A 102 -10.26 -7.80 1.02
N LEU A 103 -8.98 -7.52 0.79
CA LEU A 103 -7.89 -8.41 1.20
C LEU A 103 -6.64 -7.59 1.50
N ILE A 104 -5.98 -7.92 2.60
CA ILE A 104 -4.65 -7.42 2.94
C ILE A 104 -3.72 -8.62 2.98
N ASP A 105 -2.56 -8.48 2.32
CA ASP A 105 -1.52 -9.49 2.34
C ASP A 105 -0.15 -8.85 2.66
N PHE A 106 0.58 -9.48 3.59
CA PHE A 106 1.88 -9.01 4.06
C PHE A 106 2.97 -9.94 3.58
N LEU A 107 3.86 -9.42 2.74
CA LEU A 107 5.02 -10.14 2.23
C LEU A 107 6.25 -9.74 3.04
N THR A 108 6.55 -10.55 4.06
CA THR A 108 7.63 -10.32 5.04
C THR A 108 9.02 -10.63 4.51
N SER A 109 9.13 -11.50 3.50
CA SER A 109 10.39 -11.90 2.89
C SER A 109 10.13 -12.70 1.60
N GLY A 110 10.82 -12.32 0.52
CA GLY A 110 10.85 -13.08 -0.74
C GLY A 110 10.60 -12.25 -2.00
N THR A 111 11.27 -12.66 -3.09
CA THR A 111 11.00 -12.22 -4.46
C THR A 111 9.52 -12.45 -4.80
N ILE A 112 8.89 -11.51 -5.50
CA ILE A 112 7.52 -11.65 -5.99
C ILE A 112 7.51 -12.79 -7.03
N ASN A 113 7.24 -14.01 -6.58
CA ASN A 113 7.08 -15.18 -7.44
C ASN A 113 5.67 -15.16 -8.06
N ASN A 114 5.57 -15.54 -9.34
CA ASN A 114 4.31 -15.67 -10.06
C ASN A 114 3.35 -16.65 -9.37
N ALA A 115 3.87 -17.76 -8.80
CA ALA A 115 3.04 -18.74 -8.09
C ALA A 115 2.29 -18.11 -6.90
N ARG A 116 3.00 -17.35 -6.05
CA ARG A 116 2.38 -16.62 -4.92
C ARG A 116 1.35 -15.59 -5.40
N TYR A 117 1.57 -14.97 -6.55
CA TYR A 117 0.60 -14.05 -7.14
C TYR A 117 -0.69 -14.77 -7.54
N CYS A 118 -0.58 -15.94 -8.19
CA CYS A 118 -1.74 -16.78 -8.52
C CYS A 118 -2.51 -17.23 -7.27
N ASP A 119 -1.82 -17.61 -6.19
CA ASP A 119 -2.45 -17.99 -4.93
C ASP A 119 -3.22 -16.81 -4.31
N THR A 120 -2.62 -15.62 -4.35
CA THR A 120 -3.27 -14.39 -3.86
C THR A 120 -4.53 -14.08 -4.66
N LEU A 121 -4.48 -14.22 -5.99
CA LEU A 121 -5.65 -14.00 -6.85
C LEU A 121 -6.74 -15.04 -6.63
N THR A 122 -6.37 -16.30 -6.36
CA THR A 122 -7.32 -17.37 -6.04
C THR A 122 -8.01 -17.10 -4.70
N LYS A 123 -7.23 -16.65 -3.69
CA LYS A 123 -7.75 -16.19 -2.41
C LYS A 123 -8.67 -14.99 -2.59
N LEU A 124 -8.30 -14.02 -3.44
CA LEU A 124 -9.13 -12.86 -3.75
C LEU A 124 -10.47 -13.28 -4.38
N LYS A 125 -10.45 -14.12 -5.43
CA LYS A 125 -11.66 -14.65 -6.08
C LYS A 125 -12.61 -15.32 -5.08
N SER A 126 -12.09 -16.21 -4.23
CA SER A 126 -12.90 -16.88 -3.20
C SER A 126 -13.41 -15.95 -2.09
N THR A 127 -12.70 -14.83 -1.84
CA THR A 127 -13.10 -13.79 -0.88
C THR A 127 -14.16 -12.86 -1.46
N ILE A 128 -14.23 -12.69 -2.79
CA ILE A 128 -15.25 -11.88 -3.47
C ILE A 128 -16.55 -12.65 -3.67
N LEU A 129 -16.45 -13.92 -4.05
CA LEU A 129 -17.60 -14.76 -4.41
C LEU A 129 -18.60 -14.92 -3.26
N ARG A 130 -18.15 -14.88 -2.00
CA ARG A 130 -19.00 -15.07 -0.82
C ARG A 130 -19.79 -13.81 -0.39
N PRO A 131 -19.17 -12.63 -0.24
CA PRO A 131 -19.87 -11.42 0.20
C PRO A 131 -20.46 -10.56 -0.94
N ARG A 132 -20.07 -10.78 -2.22
CA ARG A 132 -20.39 -9.85 -3.33
C ARG A 132 -20.68 -10.58 -4.66
N PRO A 133 -21.83 -11.25 -4.80
CA PRO A 133 -22.15 -12.08 -5.97
C PRO A 133 -22.25 -11.34 -7.32
N GLY A 134 -22.37 -10.01 -7.35
CA GLY A 134 -22.49 -9.21 -8.59
C GLY A 134 -21.20 -8.61 -9.13
N LEU A 135 -20.04 -8.91 -8.53
CA LEU A 135 -18.76 -8.29 -8.90
C LEU A 135 -18.05 -8.97 -10.09
N LEU A 136 -18.37 -10.25 -10.34
CA LEU A 136 -17.68 -11.09 -11.34
C LEU A 136 -18.56 -11.45 -12.54
N SER A 137 -19.80 -10.92 -12.61
CA SER A 137 -20.76 -11.17 -13.69
C SER A 137 -20.60 -10.23 -14.87
#